data_AF-A0A834XTW4-F1
#
_entry.id   AF-A0A834XTW4-F1
#
_cell.length_a   1.000
_cell.length_b   1.000
_cell.length_c   1.000
_cell.angle_alpha   90.00
_cell.angle_beta   90.00
_cell.angle_gamma   90.00
#
_symmetry.space_group_name_H-M   'P 1'
#
loop_
_entity.id
_entity.type
_entity.pdbx_description
1 polymer ?
#
loop_
_entity_poly.entity_id
_entity_poly.type
_entity_poly.pdbx_seq_one_letter_code
_entity_poly.pdbx_strand_id
1 'polypeptide(L)'
;MTLPQIRNAMKPFHKACLPKSGVSPDVWEATHHGEFPPDPALQCHYACLLTKMKILTKDNKISKELLGKQMDLMLPNDVIGPVKDICDTCYNEATSSDVCEMSWQFVKCYHEINAELSLMP
;
A
#
# COMPACT_ATOMS: atom_id res chain seq x y z
N MET A 1 10.45 -8.80 -12.20
CA MET A 1 9.23 -8.23 -12.82
C MET A 1 9.45 -6.74 -13.03
N THR A 2 8.87 -6.12 -14.05
CA THR A 2 8.88 -4.66 -14.16
C THR A 2 7.83 -4.03 -13.23
N LEU A 3 7.97 -2.75 -12.87
CA LEU A 3 6.96 -2.05 -12.05
C LEU A 3 5.54 -2.15 -12.64
N PRO A 4 5.31 -1.98 -13.96
CA PRO A 4 3.99 -2.21 -14.55
C PRO A 4 3.46 -3.63 -14.40
N GLN A 5 4.33 -4.65 -14.49
CA GLN A 5 3.94 -6.04 -14.26
C GLN A 5 3.52 -6.27 -12.81
N ILE A 6 4.23 -5.67 -11.86
CA ILE A 6 3.90 -5.75 -10.44
C ILE A 6 2.54 -5.10 -10.18
N ARG A 7 2.29 -3.86 -10.65
CA ARG A 7 0.98 -3.21 -10.51
C ARG A 7 -0.15 -4.06 -11.10
N ASN A 8 0.06 -4.67 -12.28
CA ASN A 8 -0.91 -5.58 -12.86
C ASN A 8 -1.17 -6.82 -11.99
N ALA A 9 -0.14 -7.35 -11.32
CA ALA A 9 -0.29 -8.47 -10.38
C ALA A 9 -1.06 -8.08 -9.11
N MET A 10 -1.16 -6.79 -8.78
CA MET A 10 -1.91 -6.28 -7.63
C MET A 10 -3.40 -6.07 -7.93
N LYS A 11 -3.81 -5.95 -9.19
CA LYS A 11 -5.21 -5.74 -9.60
C LYS A 11 -6.20 -6.77 -9.02
N PRO A 12 -5.88 -8.08 -8.93
CA PRO A 12 -6.74 -9.05 -8.27
C PRO A 12 -7.00 -8.74 -6.79
N PHE A 13 -6.04 -8.13 -6.08
CA PHE A 13 -6.23 -7.74 -4.68
C PHE A 13 -7.20 -6.58 -4.55
N HIS A 14 -7.06 -5.55 -5.40
CA HIS A 14 -8.04 -4.47 -5.47
C HIS A 14 -9.45 -5.00 -5.73
N LYS A 15 -9.63 -5.86 -6.74
CA LYS A 15 -10.92 -6.51 -7.03
C LYS A 15 -11.50 -7.27 -5.84
N ALA A 16 -10.66 -7.95 -5.06
CA ALA A 16 -11.08 -8.69 -3.87
C ALA A 16 -11.39 -7.78 -2.67
N CYS A 17 -10.85 -6.56 -2.64
CA CYS A 17 -11.02 -5.60 -1.54
C CYS A 17 -12.16 -4.63 -1.79
N LEU A 18 -12.47 -4.28 -3.04
CA LEU A 18 -13.60 -3.42 -3.41
C LEU A 18 -14.91 -3.74 -2.67
N PRO A 19 -15.46 -4.98 -2.71
CA PRO A 19 -16.73 -5.29 -2.04
C PRO A 19 -16.64 -5.26 -0.50
N LYS A 20 -15.43 -5.27 0.07
CA LYS A 20 -15.21 -5.24 1.52
C LYS A 20 -15.11 -3.82 2.05
N SER A 21 -14.41 -2.96 1.32
CA SER A 21 -14.21 -1.57 1.70
C SER A 21 -15.39 -0.68 1.35
N GLY A 22 -16.05 -0.94 0.21
CA GLY A 22 -17.07 -0.04 -0.33
C GLY A 22 -16.54 1.29 -0.87
N VAL A 23 -15.22 1.44 -1.05
CA VAL A 23 -14.60 2.63 -1.64
C VAL A 23 -15.19 2.90 -3.02
N SER A 24 -15.53 4.16 -3.30
CA SER A 24 -16.04 4.54 -4.61
C SER A 24 -14.91 4.51 -5.65
N PRO A 25 -15.21 4.18 -6.92
CA PRO A 25 -14.22 4.22 -8.00
C PRO A 25 -13.57 5.60 -8.14
N ASP A 26 -14.37 6.66 -8.02
CA ASP A 26 -13.94 8.06 -8.05
C ASP A 26 -12.95 8.41 -6.94
N VAL A 27 -13.19 7.99 -5.70
CA VAL A 27 -12.24 8.18 -4.59
C VAL A 27 -10.96 7.37 -4.82
N TRP A 28 -11.06 6.16 -5.37
CA TRP A 28 -9.89 5.34 -5.70
C TRP A 28 -9.03 5.97 -6.81
N GLU A 29 -9.66 6.42 -7.90
CA GLU A 29 -8.99 7.04 -9.03
C GLU A 29 -8.27 8.34 -8.64
N ALA A 30 -8.87 9.13 -7.74
CA ALA A 30 -8.25 10.34 -7.20
C ALA A 30 -6.85 10.06 -6.58
N THR A 31 -6.66 8.88 -5.96
CA THR A 31 -5.37 8.52 -5.35
C THR A 31 -4.23 8.34 -6.36
N HIS A 32 -4.54 7.99 -7.61
CA HIS A 32 -3.55 7.95 -8.70
C HIS A 32 -3.10 9.34 -9.13
N HIS A 33 -3.88 10.37 -8.79
CA HIS A 33 -3.57 11.78 -9.03
C HIS A 33 -2.96 12.47 -7.81
N GLY A 34 -2.61 11.72 -6.76
CA GLY A 34 -2.03 12.27 -5.53
C GLY A 34 -3.07 12.80 -4.54
N GLU A 35 -4.36 12.60 -4.80
CA GLU A 35 -5.43 13.01 -3.90
C GLU A 35 -5.79 11.86 -2.96
N PHE A 36 -5.37 11.98 -1.71
CA PHE A 36 -5.68 11.02 -0.65
C PHE A 36 -6.65 11.67 0.33
N PRO A 37 -7.99 11.60 0.09
CA PRO A 37 -8.95 12.06 1.08
C PRO A 37 -8.92 11.14 2.31
N PRO A 38 -9.18 11.66 3.52
CA PRO A 38 -9.32 10.86 4.74
C PRO A 38 -10.69 10.15 4.76
N ASP A 39 -10.99 9.40 3.71
CA ASP A 39 -12.23 8.64 3.55
C ASP A 39 -12.10 7.25 4.24
N PRO A 40 -13.01 6.89 5.16
CA PRO A 40 -12.91 5.61 5.88
C PRO A 40 -12.93 4.37 4.98
N ALA A 41 -13.66 4.42 3.87
CA ALA A 41 -13.74 3.31 2.93
C ALA A 41 -12.40 3.14 2.18
N LEU A 42 -11.79 4.25 1.75
CA LEU A 42 -10.45 4.26 1.16
C LEU A 42 -9.40 3.75 2.15
N GLN A 43 -9.46 4.21 3.39
CA GLN A 43 -8.54 3.79 4.45
C GLN A 43 -8.58 2.27 4.65
N CYS A 44 -9.78 1.71 4.81
CA CYS A 44 -9.94 0.27 4.97
C CYS A 44 -9.68 -0.51 3.68
N HIS A 45 -9.79 0.13 2.50
CA HIS A 45 -9.36 -0.47 1.25
C HIS A 45 -7.85 -0.73 1.26
N TYR A 46 -7.03 0.25 1.67
CA TYR A 46 -5.59 0.04 1.81
C TYR A 46 -5.26 -1.02 2.85
N ALA A 47 -5.91 -1.01 4.02
CA ALA A 47 -5.71 -2.09 5.00
C ALA A 47 -6.00 -3.48 4.42
N CYS A 48 -7.06 -3.61 3.62
CA CYS A 48 -7.36 -4.87 2.92
C CYS A 48 -6.25 -5.24 1.92
N LEU A 49 -5.74 -4.28 1.13
CA LEU A 49 -4.63 -4.52 0.21
C LEU A 49 -3.36 -4.97 0.94
N LEU A 50 -2.96 -4.28 2.01
CA LEU A 50 -1.78 -4.63 2.80
C LEU A 50 -1.94 -6.00 3.49
N THR A 51 -3.16 -6.36 3.89
CA THR A 51 -3.49 -7.71 4.37
C THR A 51 -3.28 -8.76 3.28
N LYS A 52 -3.76 -8.50 2.05
CA LYS A 52 -3.60 -9.41 0.90
C LYS A 52 -2.15 -9.57 0.46
N MET A 53 -1.36 -8.50 0.59
CA MET A 53 0.09 -8.50 0.42
C MET A 53 0.82 -9.28 1.52
N LYS A 54 0.13 -9.69 2.60
CA LYS A 54 0.72 -10.40 3.75
C LYS A 54 1.81 -9.58 4.45
N ILE A 55 1.67 -8.26 4.50
CA ILE A 55 2.60 -7.38 5.20
C ILE A 55 2.09 -6.92 6.58
N LEU A 56 0.79 -7.09 6.84
CA LEU A 56 0.20 -6.87 8.16
C LEU A 56 0.37 -8.11 9.05
N THR A 57 0.69 -7.88 10.32
CA THR A 57 0.71 -8.91 11.37
C THR A 57 -0.71 -9.31 11.77
N LYS A 58 -0.83 -10.37 12.57
CA LYS A 58 -2.11 -10.77 13.19
C LYS A 58 -2.68 -9.69 14.12
N ASP A 59 -1.83 -8.83 14.65
CA ASP A 59 -2.19 -7.72 15.53
C ASP A 59 -2.44 -6.42 14.75
N ASN A 60 -2.66 -6.52 13.43
CA ASN A 60 -2.99 -5.41 12.55
C ASN A 60 -1.92 -4.29 12.49
N LYS A 61 -0.64 -4.65 12.66
CA LYS A 61 0.49 -3.73 12.47
C LYS A 61 1.24 -4.04 11.20
N ILE A 62 1.85 -3.04 10.56
CA ILE A 62 2.80 -3.28 9.47
C ILE A 62 4.02 -4.01 10.04
N SER A 63 4.48 -5.06 9.39
CA SER A 63 5.72 -5.76 9.77
C SER A 63 6.82 -5.44 8.78
N LYS A 64 7.90 -4.82 9.26
CA LYS A 64 9.10 -4.58 8.45
C LYS A 64 9.70 -5.88 7.91
N GLU A 65 9.66 -6.95 8.70
CA GLU A 65 10.16 -8.26 8.28
C GLU A 65 9.32 -8.85 7.13
N LEU A 66 7.98 -8.84 7.27
CA LEU A 66 7.09 -9.36 6.23
C LEU A 66 7.16 -8.49 4.97
N LEU A 67 7.16 -7.16 5.13
CA LEU A 67 7.32 -6.20 4.05
C LEU A 67 8.63 -6.45 3.29
N GLY A 68 9.74 -6.60 4.01
CA GLY A 68 11.05 -6.96 3.44
C GLY A 68 10.99 -8.23 2.59
N LYS A 69 10.42 -9.30 3.14
CA LYS A 69 10.26 -10.58 2.43
C LYS A 69 9.39 -10.47 1.18
N GLN A 70 8.32 -9.69 1.21
CA GLN A 70 7.47 -9.48 0.03
C GLN A 70 8.18 -8.65 -1.04
N MET A 71 8.93 -7.62 -0.62
CA MET A 71 9.75 -6.83 -1.53
C MET A 71 10.83 -7.69 -2.20
N ASP A 72 11.54 -8.54 -1.45
CA ASP A 72 12.56 -9.45 -1.99
C ASP A 72 11.97 -10.45 -3.01
N LEU A 73 10.69 -10.82 -2.85
CA LEU A 73 9.99 -11.75 -3.74
C LEU A 73 9.47 -11.06 -5.03
N MET A 74 8.99 -9.82 -4.90
CA MET A 74 8.23 -9.15 -5.96
C MET A 74 9.05 -8.14 -6.76
N LEU A 75 9.98 -7.45 -6.10
CA LEU A 75 10.70 -6.32 -6.70
C LEU A 75 11.97 -6.77 -7.43
N PRO A 76 12.30 -6.13 -8.56
CA PRO A 76 13.60 -6.31 -9.19
C PRO A 76 14.70 -5.60 -8.38
N ASN A 77 15.94 -6.08 -8.50
CA ASN A 77 17.08 -5.64 -7.69
C ASN A 77 17.45 -4.15 -7.85
N ASP A 78 17.08 -3.53 -8.97
CA ASP A 78 17.35 -2.13 -9.28
C ASP A 78 16.43 -1.15 -8.53
N VAL A 79 15.21 -1.58 -8.16
CA VAL A 79 14.24 -0.72 -7.45
C VAL A 79 14.09 -1.10 -5.98
N ILE A 80 14.51 -2.30 -5.57
CA ILE A 80 14.26 -2.80 -4.22
C ILE A 80 14.89 -1.94 -3.11
N GLY A 81 16.09 -1.40 -3.34
CA GLY A 81 16.78 -0.51 -2.38
C GLY A 81 15.98 0.76 -2.11
N PRO A 82 15.72 1.59 -3.15
CA PRO A 82 14.90 2.79 -3.00
C PRO A 82 13.52 2.53 -2.38
N VAL A 83 12.84 1.44 -2.78
CA VAL A 83 11.52 1.10 -2.22
C VAL A 83 11.59 0.73 -0.74
N LYS A 84 12.66 0.03 -0.31
CA LYS A 84 12.90 -0.29 1.11
C LYS A 84 13.09 0.98 1.93
N ASP A 85 13.88 1.93 1.45
CA ASP A 85 14.15 3.19 2.15
C ASP A 85 12.88 4.04 2.34
N ILE A 86 12.03 4.08 1.31
CA ILE A 86 10.71 4.75 1.38
C ILE A 86 9.82 4.05 2.40
N CYS A 87 9.73 2.72 2.35
CA CYS A 87 8.94 1.94 3.29
C CYS A 87 9.40 2.15 4.74
N ASP A 88 10.71 2.21 4.99
CA ASP A 88 11.25 2.45 6.32
C ASP A 88 10.92 3.85 6.85
N THR A 89 10.93 4.86 5.98
CA THR A 89 10.50 6.21 6.30
C THR A 89 9.01 6.24 6.65
N CYS A 90 8.16 5.72 5.75
CA CYS A 90 6.71 5.76 5.93
C CYS A 90 6.19 4.86 7.05
N TYR A 91 6.95 3.85 7.45
CA TYR A 91 6.65 3.07 8.64
C TYR A 91 6.62 3.94 9.90
N ASN A 92 7.51 4.93 10.01
CA ASN A 92 7.57 5.81 11.17
C ASN A 92 6.47 6.90 11.14
N GLU A 93 6.01 7.28 9.94
CA GLU A 93 4.93 8.25 9.73
C GLU A 93 3.53 7.65 9.96
N ALA A 94 3.38 6.33 9.78
CA ALA A 94 2.15 5.59 10.05
C ALA A 94 1.95 5.38 11.57
N THR A 95 1.44 6.40 12.24
CA THR A 95 1.35 6.49 13.70
C THR A 95 0.00 6.08 14.28
N SER A 96 -1.05 5.98 13.45
CA SER A 96 -2.38 5.62 13.95
C SER A 96 -2.42 4.20 14.53
N SER A 97 -3.19 4.02 15.60
CA SER A 97 -3.50 2.70 16.16
C SER A 97 -4.64 1.99 15.41
N ASP A 98 -5.42 2.74 14.62
CA ASP A 98 -6.43 2.16 13.74
C ASP A 98 -5.76 1.62 12.48
N VAL A 99 -6.05 0.36 12.13
CA VAL A 99 -5.37 -0.31 11.02
C VAL A 99 -5.70 0.31 9.65
N CYS A 100 -6.92 0.81 9.48
CA CYS A 100 -7.36 1.44 8.24
C CYS A 100 -6.62 2.77 8.06
N GLU A 101 -6.63 3.61 9.08
CA GLU A 101 -5.94 4.89 9.05
C GLU A 101 -4.41 4.71 8.93
N MET A 102 -3.80 3.80 9.71
CA MET A 102 -2.37 3.49 9.64
C MET A 102 -1.97 3.05 8.22
N SER A 103 -2.76 2.16 7.62
CA SER A 103 -2.49 1.66 6.26
C SER A 103 -2.57 2.78 5.22
N TRP A 104 -3.52 3.70 5.40
CA TRP A 104 -3.66 4.87 4.53
C TRP A 104 -2.52 5.87 4.72
N GLN A 105 -2.12 6.18 5.96
CA GLN A 105 -0.97 7.04 6.27
C GLN A 105 0.30 6.50 5.59
N PHE A 106 0.52 5.18 5.71
CA PHE A 106 1.66 4.51 5.09
C PHE A 106 1.67 4.65 3.56
N VAL A 107 0.56 4.36 2.89
CA VAL A 107 0.48 4.42 1.41
C VAL A 107 0.52 5.86 0.91
N LYS A 108 -0.13 6.79 1.60
CA LYS A 108 -0.07 8.22 1.29
C LYS A 108 1.37 8.74 1.37
N CYS A 109 2.07 8.47 2.46
CA CYS A 109 3.48 8.84 2.62
C CYS A 109 4.33 8.28 1.47
N TYR A 110 4.12 7.02 1.10
CA TYR A 110 4.86 6.40 0.01
C TYR A 110 4.68 7.17 -1.30
N HIS A 111 3.43 7.52 -1.62
CA HIS A 111 3.09 8.26 -2.82
C HIS A 111 3.69 9.68 -2.82
N GLU A 112 3.67 10.37 -1.67
CA GLU A 112 4.24 11.70 -1.49
C GLU A 112 5.77 11.71 -1.68
N ILE A 113 6.47 10.65 -1.27
CA ILE A 113 7.92 10.52 -1.48
C ILE A 113 8.24 10.17 -2.94
N ASN A 114 7.59 9.15 -3.50
CA ASN A 114 7.79 8.76 -4.89
C ASN A 114 6.60 7.97 -5.47
N ALA A 115 5.73 8.69 -6.17
CA ALA A 115 4.58 8.10 -6.86
C ALA A 115 4.98 7.14 -8.00
N GLU A 116 6.13 7.35 -8.67
CA GLU A 116 6.55 6.50 -9.80
C GLU A 116 6.89 5.07 -9.36
N LEU A 117 7.41 4.93 -8.15
CA LEU A 117 7.72 3.64 -7.54
C LEU A 117 6.49 2.98 -6.89
N SER A 118 5.30 3.59 -6.94
CA SER A 118 4.11 3.00 -6.34
C SER A 118 3.76 1.65 -6.98
N LEU A 119 3.46 0.69 -6.10
CA LEU A 119 3.04 -0.67 -6.47
C LEU A 119 1.54 -0.86 -6.30
N MET A 120 0.81 0.16 -5.87
CA MET A 120 -0.64 0.08 -5.71
C MET A 120 -1.31 -0.13 -7.09
N PRO A 121 -2.36 -0.97 -7.15
CA PRO A 121 -2.99 -1.43 -8.39
C PRO A 121 -3.75 -0.38 -9.20
#